data_AF-A0A3B9LPQ2-F1
#
_entry.id   AF-A0A3B9LPQ2-F1
#
_cell.length_a   1.000
_cell.length_b   1.000
_cell.length_c   1.000
_cell.angle_alpha   90.00
_cell.angle_beta   90.00
_cell.angle_gamma   90.00
#
_symmetry.space_group_name_H-M   'P 1'
#
loop_
_entity.id
_entity.type
_entity.pdbx_description
1 polymer ?
#
loop_
_entity_poly.entity_id
_entity_poly.type
_entity_poly.pdbx_seq_one_letter_code
_entity_poly.pdbx_strand_id
1 'polypeptide(L)'
;VNALKRAQESYNLDSINIGAVRVSGNIAVADTELYGRVITPIAAEGKIVVQQYLVREDGKWRVATGDRATIQRFLKSNPSFARKFPIRQPRLYVKQNNKWVEFKIRG
;
A
#
# COMPACT_ATOMS: atom_id res chain seq x y z
N VAL A 1 -7.73 16.39 -5.75
CA VAL A 1 -8.96 15.58 -5.72
C VAL A 1 -9.30 14.91 -7.07
N ASN A 2 -8.85 15.43 -8.23
CA ASN A 2 -9.16 14.86 -9.55
C ASN A 2 -8.33 13.66 -10.04
N ALA A 3 -7.24 13.28 -9.38
CA ALA A 3 -6.40 12.14 -9.83
C ALA A 3 -6.99 10.79 -9.39
N LEU A 4 -7.50 10.70 -8.16
CA LEU A 4 -8.09 9.47 -7.61
C LEU A 4 -9.42 9.11 -8.28
N LYS A 5 -10.26 10.13 -8.59
CA LYS A 5 -11.56 9.94 -9.26
C LYS A 5 -11.41 9.46 -10.71
N ARG A 6 -10.39 9.96 -11.43
CA ARG A 6 -10.02 9.46 -12.78
C ARG A 6 -9.43 8.05 -12.73
N ALA A 7 -8.67 7.71 -11.68
CA ALA A 7 -8.15 6.37 -11.48
C ALA A 7 -9.26 5.35 -11.18
N GLN A 8 -10.36 5.74 -10.53
CA GLN A 8 -11.51 4.87 -10.27
C GLN A 8 -12.23 4.40 -11.54
N GLU A 9 -12.23 5.20 -12.62
CA GLU A 9 -12.81 4.80 -13.91
C GLU A 9 -11.87 3.90 -14.72
N SER A 10 -10.56 3.94 -14.42
CA SER A 10 -9.53 3.21 -15.18
C SER A 10 -8.92 2.03 -14.44
N TYR A 11 -9.21 1.81 -13.15
CA TYR A 11 -8.56 0.80 -12.31
C TYR A 11 -9.59 0.00 -11.51
N ASN A 12 -9.69 -1.30 -11.77
CA ASN A 12 -10.44 -2.23 -10.94
C ASN A 12 -9.51 -2.92 -9.95
N LEU A 13 -9.87 -2.88 -8.66
CA LEU A 13 -9.24 -3.71 -7.64
C LEU A 13 -9.84 -5.12 -7.71
N ASP A 14 -9.00 -6.11 -8.02
CA ASP A 14 -9.44 -7.50 -8.15
C ASP A 14 -9.31 -8.25 -6.81
N SER A 15 -8.18 -8.08 -6.12
CA SER A 15 -7.95 -8.75 -4.84
C SER A 15 -6.94 -8.00 -3.96
N ILE A 16 -7.03 -8.27 -2.67
CA ILE A 16 -6.08 -7.85 -1.65
C ILE A 16 -5.56 -9.11 -0.97
N ASN A 17 -4.25 -9.31 -0.99
CA ASN A 17 -3.61 -10.35 -0.20
C ASN A 17 -2.89 -9.71 0.99
N ILE A 18 -3.27 -10.13 2.19
CA ILE A 18 -2.59 -9.72 3.43
C ILE A 18 -1.57 -10.81 3.79
N GLY A 19 -0.30 -10.42 3.82
CA GLY A 19 0.82 -11.25 4.24
C GLY A 19 1.05 -11.17 5.74
N ALA A 20 2.31 -11.05 6.14
CA ALA A 20 2.68 -11.00 7.55
C ALA A 20 2.14 -9.74 8.23
N VAL A 21 1.43 -9.94 9.35
CA VAL A 21 0.96 -8.87 10.24
C VAL A 21 1.81 -8.88 11.50
N ARG A 22 2.34 -7.72 11.89
CA ARG A 22 3.17 -7.56 13.08
C ARG A 22 2.57 -6.48 13.96
N VAL A 23 2.17 -6.87 15.17
CA VAL A 23 1.44 -6.02 16.12
C VAL A 23 2.37 -5.62 17.27
N SER A 24 2.22 -4.39 17.75
CA SER A 24 2.86 -3.88 18.96
C SER A 24 1.88 -2.98 19.69
N GLY A 25 1.21 -3.48 20.73
CA GLY A 25 0.17 -2.73 21.42
C GLY A 25 -0.96 -2.29 20.47
N ASN A 26 -1.19 -0.98 20.38
CA ASN A 26 -2.23 -0.38 19.54
C ASN A 26 -1.77 -0.02 18.13
N ILE A 27 -0.63 -0.55 17.69
CA ILE A 27 -0.09 -0.29 16.36
C ILE A 27 0.29 -1.59 15.65
N ALA A 28 0.20 -1.61 14.33
CA ALA A 28 0.58 -2.76 13.53
C ALA A 28 1.14 -2.37 12.17
N VAL A 29 1.87 -3.29 11.55
CA VAL A 29 2.24 -3.23 10.15
C VAL A 29 1.81 -4.52 9.46
N ALA A 30 1.19 -4.39 8.28
CA ALA A 30 0.77 -5.50 7.44
C ALA A 30 1.46 -5.42 6.07
N ASP A 31 2.16 -6.48 5.69
CA ASP A 31 2.61 -6.63 4.31
C ASP A 31 1.38 -6.89 3.43
N THR A 32 1.17 -6.09 2.39
CA THR A 32 -0.05 -6.11 1.56
C THR A 32 0.31 -6.16 0.08
N GLU A 33 -0.34 -7.04 -0.66
CA GLU A 33 -0.34 -7.04 -2.11
C GLU A 33 -1.73 -6.66 -2.62
N LEU A 34 -1.81 -5.63 -3.44
CA LEU A 34 -3.03 -5.20 -4.12
C LEU A 34 -2.93 -5.61 -5.57
N TYR A 35 -3.87 -6.40 -6.06
CA TYR A 35 -3.98 -6.80 -7.45
C TYR A 35 -5.12 -6.02 -8.08
N GLY A 36 -4.86 -5.46 -9.25
CA GLY A 36 -5.89 -4.79 -10.00
C GLY A 36 -5.56 -4.71 -11.47
N ARG A 37 -6.51 -4.23 -12.27
CA ARG A 37 -6.35 -4.11 -13.71
C ARG A 37 -6.63 -2.68 -14.14
N VAL A 38 -5.73 -2.13 -14.94
CA VAL A 38 -6.02 -0.91 -15.70
C VAL A 38 -6.87 -1.32 -16.90
N ILE A 39 -8.02 -0.66 -17.11
CA ILE A 39 -9.00 -1.04 -18.13
C ILE A 39 -8.82 -0.19 -19.41
N THR A 40 -8.30 1.03 -19.28
CA THR A 40 -8.14 1.99 -20.38
C THR A 40 -6.84 2.80 -20.25
N PRO A 41 -6.12 3.10 -21.36
CA PRO A 41 -6.31 2.65 -22.75
C PRO A 41 -5.66 1.29 -23.06
N ILE A 42 -4.98 0.67 -22.10
CA ILE A 42 -4.35 -0.65 -22.25
C ILE A 42 -4.80 -1.53 -21.08
N ALA A 43 -5.41 -2.67 -21.40
CA ALA A 43 -5.75 -3.69 -20.41
C ALA A 43 -4.45 -4.29 -19.83
N ALA A 44 -4.11 -3.93 -18.60
CA ALA A 44 -2.90 -4.40 -17.95
C ALA A 44 -3.18 -4.84 -16.51
N GLU A 45 -2.79 -6.06 -16.15
CA GLU A 45 -2.74 -6.50 -14.77
C GLU A 45 -1.59 -5.80 -14.04
N GLY A 46 -1.91 -5.18 -12.91
CA GLY A 46 -1.00 -4.50 -12.02
C GLY A 46 -1.01 -5.13 -10.64
N LYS A 47 0.15 -5.11 -9.99
CA LYS A 47 0.31 -5.49 -8.58
C LYS A 47 1.04 -4.39 -7.83
N ILE A 48 0.53 -3.98 -6.67
CA ILE A 48 1.20 -3.08 -5.75
C ILE A 48 1.58 -3.86 -4.50
N VAL A 49 2.86 -3.88 -4.16
CA VAL A 49 3.35 -4.46 -2.90
C VAL A 49 3.71 -3.31 -1.97
N VAL A 50 3.06 -3.24 -0.82
CA VAL A 50 3.18 -2.13 0.13
C VAL A 50 3.11 -2.63 1.58
N GLN A 51 3.69 -1.86 2.50
CA GLN A 51 3.45 -2.03 3.92
C GLN A 51 2.37 -1.07 4.38
N GLN A 52 1.29 -1.60 4.93
CA GLN A 52 0.23 -0.81 5.55
C GLN A 52 0.51 -0.67 7.03
N TYR A 53 0.54 0.57 7.51
CA TYR A 53 0.61 0.87 8.93
C TYR A 53 -0.81 1.01 9.47
N LEU A 54 -1.08 0.42 10.62
CA LEU A 54 -2.39 0.44 11.25
C LEU A 54 -2.28 0.98 12.68
N VAL A 55 -3.33 1.69 13.08
CA VAL A 55 -3.55 2.17 14.45
C VAL A 55 -4.85 1.59 14.96
N ARG A 56 -4.88 1.26 16.25
CA ARG A 56 -6.08 0.81 16.94
C ARG A 56 -6.72 1.99 17.67
N GLU A 57 -7.87 2.42 17.18
CA GLU A 57 -8.66 3.51 17.75
C GLU A 57 -10.03 2.95 18.13
N ASP A 58 -10.49 3.22 19.35
CA ASP A 58 -11.77 2.72 19.88
C ASP A 58 -11.94 1.20 19.73
N GLY A 59 -10.85 0.46 19.95
CA GLY A 59 -10.81 -1.00 19.80
C GLY A 59 -10.79 -1.52 18.37
N LYS A 60 -10.87 -0.64 17.35
CA LYS A 60 -10.90 -1.00 15.92
C LYS A 60 -9.59 -0.64 15.22
N TRP A 61 -9.11 -1.53 14.36
CA TRP A 61 -7.95 -1.26 13.51
C TRP A 61 -8.34 -0.35 12.36
N ARG A 62 -7.54 0.70 12.14
CA ARG A 62 -7.69 1.65 11.03
C ARG A 62 -6.36 1.78 10.31
N VAL A 63 -6.43 1.93 9.00
CA VAL A 63 -5.26 2.12 8.14
C VAL A 63 -4.75 3.56 8.29
N ALA A 64 -3.48 3.71 8.66
CA ALA A 64 -2.81 5.01 8.80
C ALA A 64 -2.16 5.50 7.49
N THR A 65 -2.27 4.75 6.39
CA THR A 65 -1.61 5.05 5.10
C THR A 65 -2.35 6.07 4.23
N GLY A 66 -2.91 7.14 4.82
CA GLY A 66 -3.56 8.21 4.06
C GLY A 66 -2.58 8.99 3.18
N ASP A 67 -1.38 9.26 3.68
CA ASP A 67 -0.26 9.84 2.92
C ASP A 67 1.09 9.62 3.64
N ARG A 68 2.20 9.94 2.96
CA ARG A 68 3.56 9.80 3.51
C ARG A 68 3.78 10.66 4.76
N ALA A 69 3.16 11.83 4.85
CA ALA A 69 3.34 12.75 5.98
C ALA A 69 2.70 12.18 7.27
N THR A 70 1.53 11.57 7.14
CA THR A 70 0.80 10.90 8.21
C THR A 70 1.58 9.70 8.74
N ILE A 71 2.12 8.86 7.84
CA ILE A 71 2.98 7.74 8.22
C ILE A 71 4.26 8.23 8.92
N GLN A 72 4.90 9.28 8.41
CA GLN A 72 6.09 9.84 9.03
C GLN A 72 5.83 10.38 10.43
N ARG A 73 4.73 11.11 10.65
CA ARG A 73 4.32 11.58 11.98
C ARG A 73 4.08 10.40 12.92
N PHE A 74 3.35 9.39 12.44
CA PHE A 74 3.09 8.16 13.17
C PHE A 74 4.38 7.46 13.62
N LEU A 75 5.36 7.26 12.72
CA LEU A 75 6.63 6.62 13.07
C LEU A 75 7.52 7.47 13.96
N LYS A 76 7.49 8.81 13.82
CA LYS A 76 8.19 9.72 14.75
C LYS A 76 7.66 9.60 16.17
N SER A 77 6.35 9.45 16.34
CA SER A 77 5.72 9.22 17.65
C SER A 77 5.94 7.80 18.20
N ASN A 78 6.45 6.86 17.38
CA ASN A 78 6.64 5.45 17.75
C ASN A 78 8.05 4.94 17.36
N PRO A 79 9.13 5.46 17.96
CA PRO A 79 10.50 5.24 17.49
C PRO A 79 10.98 3.79 17.61
N SER A 80 10.57 3.06 18.65
CA SER A 80 10.90 1.62 18.81
C SER A 80 10.30 0.76 17.70
N PHE A 81 9.07 1.10 17.29
CA PHE A 81 8.37 0.45 16.18
C PHE A 81 9.00 0.83 14.84
N ALA A 82 9.29 2.13 14.64
CA ALA A 82 9.92 2.63 13.41
C ALA A 82 11.29 2.01 13.13
N ARG A 83 12.08 1.73 14.18
CA ARG A 83 13.38 1.04 14.05
C ARG A 83 13.23 -0.36 13.47
N LYS A 84 12.15 -1.08 13.80
CA LYS A 84 11.86 -2.43 13.28
C LYS A 84 11.16 -2.38 11.91
N PHE A 85 10.35 -1.35 11.67
CA PHE A 85 9.47 -1.25 10.51
C PHE A 85 9.57 0.13 9.83
N PRO A 86 10.72 0.45 9.20
CA PRO A 86 10.90 1.72 8.50
C PRO A 86 10.01 1.79 7.25
N ILE A 87 9.63 3.00 6.84
CA ILE A 87 8.81 3.22 5.64
C ILE A 87 9.50 2.61 4.42
N ARG A 88 8.83 1.65 3.80
CA ARG A 88 9.22 1.12 2.49
C ARG A 88 8.46 1.84 1.39
N GLN A 89 9.15 2.13 0.29
CA GLN A 89 8.46 2.63 -0.90
C GLN A 89 7.54 1.53 -1.45
N PRO A 90 6.30 1.85 -1.86
CA PRO A 90 5.47 0.91 -2.59
C PRO A 90 6.20 0.43 -3.84
N ARG A 91 6.16 -0.88 -4.11
CA ARG A 91 6.70 -1.47 -5.34
C ARG A 91 5.53 -1.74 -6.27
N LEU A 92 5.58 -1.16 -7.46
CA LEU A 92 4.56 -1.35 -8.48
C LEU A 92 5.06 -2.39 -9.47
N TYR A 93 4.16 -3.25 -9.93
CA TYR A 93 4.44 -4.26 -10.94
C TYR A 93 3.34 -4.23 -11.98
N VAL A 94 3.72 -4.53 -13.22
CA VAL A 94 2.80 -4.77 -14.33
C VAL A 94 3.10 -6.16 -14.89
N LYS A 95 2.06 -6.90 -15.25
CA LYS A 95 2.23 -8.20 -15.89
C LYS A 95 2.53 -7.99 -17.38
N GLN A 96 3.70 -8.43 -17.81
CA GLN A 96 4.15 -8.40 -19.20
C GLN A 96 4.66 -9.79 -19.58
N ASN A 97 4.22 -10.33 -20.72
CA ASN A 97 4.63 -11.66 -21.19
C ASN A 97 4.49 -12.74 -20.09
N ASN A 98 3.38 -12.69 -19.35
CA ASN A 98 3.07 -13.54 -18.20
C ASN A 98 4.07 -13.49 -17.02
N LYS A 99 4.86 -12.41 -16.92
CA LYS A 99 5.82 -12.15 -15.83
C LYS A 99 5.53 -10.80 -15.16
N TRP A 100 5.74 -10.72 -13.85
CA TRP A 100 5.65 -9.46 -13.11
C TRP A 100 6.92 -8.65 -13.31
N VAL A 101 6.80 -7.50 -13.96
CA VAL A 101 7.91 -6.55 -14.17
C VAL A 101 7.71 -5.37 -13.25
N GLU A 102 8.72 -5.05 -12.44
CA GLU A 102 8.67 -3.91 -11.53
C GLU A 102 8.69 -2.60 -12.32
N PHE A 103 7.63 -1.81 -12.15
CA PHE A 103 7.51 -0.48 -12.72
C PHE A 103 8.08 0.54 -11.75
N LYS A 104 9.29 1.03 -12.04
CA LYS A 104 9.88 2.14 -11.31
C LYS A 104 9.24 3.44 -11.80
N ILE A 105 8.36 4.03 -10.98
CA ILE A 105 7.92 5.40 -11.22
C ILE A 105 9.17 6.28 -11.09
N ARG A 106 9.75 6.70 -12.22
CA ARG A 106 10.72 7.78 -12.24
C ARG A 106 9.93 9.04 -11.87
N GLY A 107 10.15 9.53 -10.66
CA GLY A 107 9.67 10.84 -10.21
C GLY A 107 10.38 11.95 -10.97
#